data_AF-A0A957DCB6-F1
#
_entry.id   AF-A0A957DCB6-F1
#
_cell.length_a   1.000
_cell.length_b   1.000
_cell.length_c   1.000
_cell.angle_alpha   90.00
_cell.angle_beta   90.00
_cell.angle_gamma   90.00
#
_symmetry.space_group_name_H-M   'P 1'
#
loop_
_entity.id
_entity.type
_entity.pdbx_description
1 polymer ?
#
loop_
_entity_poly.entity_id
_entity_poly.type
_entity_poly.pdbx_seq_one_letter_code
_entity_poly.pdbx_strand_id
1 'polypeptide(L)'
;GYIIARDRTKGKMRWQLRVDADSEAYPYKWEFLAEEGEEKPLAVREFSPYYRLQGGREAIPPLEAQPVNALFVIANPANLSEGRGPISKLQPLLVDKELDVIRRAMAPLVEKGWMSYEVMHSAADERFDLDAIKERLQKSRAEGARNIHALHLIAHGIYLGDEFFVVLENRAREFELISAQDFVNGVTSSEDLRLIVLATCLSAATGPEAAAAEGAFLETGQVYRSLASRLVGANVPAVIAMQKNIPIDAAQVFTQRFYGDLARSGRVDMAMAATRHDLYTAQPDSWTWGIPVLIMGQQDGKLFAVKRQEKDTFRPPLAQLDRRPLAQLGSASTVDATSLVGALQGLLANRLDAPVSPEAGPPTQDQAGLDRTLARPVRMSGSALQKHVKENSGIELPSEIFAQIASALNAGKHIILTG
;
A
#
# COMPACT_ATOMS: atom_id res chain seq x y z
N GLY A 1 -21.86 8.90 6.38
CA GLY A 1 -22.11 8.10 7.61
C GLY A 1 -21.47 6.75 7.43
N TYR A 2 -20.92 6.12 8.47
CA TYR A 2 -20.30 4.80 8.33
C TYR A 2 -21.24 3.71 8.85
N ILE A 3 -21.33 2.60 8.11
CA ILE A 3 -22.09 1.41 8.54
C ILE A 3 -21.17 0.22 8.40
N ILE A 4 -20.85 -0.43 9.51
CA ILE A 4 -20.33 -1.78 9.50
C ILE A 4 -21.53 -2.71 9.45
N ALA A 5 -21.83 -3.22 8.26
CA ALA A 5 -22.92 -4.15 8.05
C ALA A 5 -22.41 -5.57 8.24
N ARG A 6 -23.06 -6.29 9.16
CA ARG A 6 -22.92 -7.73 9.33
C ARG A 6 -23.93 -8.41 8.41
N ASP A 7 -23.47 -9.02 7.32
CA ASP A 7 -24.33 -9.86 6.47
C ASP A 7 -24.07 -11.35 6.73
N ARG A 8 -25.16 -12.12 6.79
CA ARG A 8 -25.15 -13.58 6.82
C ARG A 8 -25.63 -14.11 5.47
N THR A 9 -24.78 -14.01 4.45
CA THR A 9 -25.08 -14.62 3.15
C THR A 9 -24.84 -16.13 3.22
N LYS A 10 -25.90 -16.94 3.06
CA LYS A 10 -25.83 -18.43 3.02
C LYS A 10 -25.15 -19.04 4.25
N GLY A 11 -25.41 -18.49 5.45
CA GLY A 11 -24.88 -19.00 6.72
C GLY A 11 -23.42 -18.66 7.02
N LYS A 12 -22.72 -17.94 6.14
CA LYS A 12 -21.36 -17.44 6.39
C LYS A 12 -21.38 -15.97 6.75
N MET A 13 -20.58 -15.61 7.74
CA MET A 13 -20.43 -14.27 8.26
C MET A 13 -19.61 -13.40 7.29
N ARG A 14 -20.01 -12.16 7.05
CA ARG A 14 -19.25 -11.17 6.26
C ARG A 14 -19.27 -9.82 6.96
N TRP A 15 -18.11 -9.16 6.98
CA TRP A 15 -17.95 -7.82 7.49
C TRP A 15 -17.77 -6.86 6.33
N GLN A 16 -18.73 -5.94 6.19
CA GLN A 16 -18.69 -4.92 5.17
C GLN A 16 -18.59 -3.55 5.82
N LEU A 17 -17.53 -2.81 5.49
CA LEU A 17 -17.44 -1.40 5.84
C LEU A 17 -18.02 -0.57 4.69
N ARG A 18 -19.12 0.12 4.94
CA ARG A 18 -19.62 1.19 4.07
C ARG A 18 -19.13 2.51 4.61
N VAL A 19 -18.14 3.09 3.93
CA VAL A 19 -17.66 4.44 4.17
C VAL A 19 -17.58 5.13 2.82
N ASP A 20 -18.28 6.24 2.69
CA ASP A 20 -18.22 7.05 1.48
C ASP A 20 -16.78 7.49 1.25
N ALA A 21 -16.32 7.46 0.00
CA ALA A 21 -14.96 7.87 -0.36
C ALA A 21 -14.66 9.33 0.05
N ASP A 22 -15.72 10.13 0.22
CA ASP A 22 -15.64 11.54 0.61
C ASP A 22 -15.81 11.75 2.13
N SER A 23 -15.82 10.68 2.92
CA SER A 23 -15.96 10.76 4.38
C SER A 23 -14.61 11.01 5.06
N GLU A 24 -14.59 11.87 6.08
CA GLU A 24 -13.45 12.04 7.00
C GLU A 24 -13.02 10.73 7.69
N ALA A 25 -13.91 9.75 7.74
CA ALA A 25 -13.65 8.43 8.30
C ALA A 25 -12.94 7.49 7.31
N TYR A 26 -12.92 7.80 6.02
CA TYR A 26 -12.30 6.95 4.99
C TYR A 26 -10.80 6.69 5.20
N PRO A 27 -9.97 7.66 5.62
CA PRO A 27 -8.54 7.46 5.83
C PRO A 27 -8.20 6.47 6.95
N TYR A 28 -9.10 6.23 7.91
CA TYR A 28 -8.80 5.33 9.03
C TYR A 28 -8.45 3.92 8.57
N LYS A 29 -7.56 3.27 9.33
CA LYS A 29 -7.10 1.91 9.07
C LYS A 29 -8.06 0.89 9.66
N TRP A 30 -9.29 0.90 9.14
CA TRP A 30 -10.38 0.06 9.63
C TRP A 30 -10.10 -1.45 9.57
N GLU A 31 -9.13 -1.88 8.76
CA GLU A 31 -8.64 -3.25 8.73
C GLU A 31 -8.09 -3.71 10.10
N PHE A 32 -7.64 -2.77 10.93
CA PHE A 32 -7.14 -3.00 12.29
C PHE A 32 -8.22 -2.98 13.37
N LEU A 33 -9.48 -2.76 12.99
CA LEU A 33 -10.59 -2.79 13.94
C LEU A 33 -10.73 -4.18 14.57
N ALA A 34 -10.75 -4.23 15.89
CA ALA A 34 -11.07 -5.41 16.69
C ALA A 34 -12.38 -5.20 17.48
N GLU A 35 -13.03 -6.29 17.87
CA GLU A 35 -14.15 -6.23 18.82
C GLU A 35 -13.63 -5.87 20.21
N GLU A 36 -14.44 -5.19 21.03
CA GLU A 36 -14.05 -4.81 22.39
C GLU A 36 -13.70 -6.06 23.21
N GLY A 37 -12.50 -6.07 23.79
CA GLY A 37 -11.97 -7.21 24.54
C GLY A 37 -11.32 -8.31 23.69
N GLU A 38 -11.29 -8.18 22.36
CA GLU A 38 -10.55 -9.09 21.48
C GLU A 38 -9.23 -8.49 20.98
N GLU A 39 -8.14 -9.26 21.03
CA GLU A 39 -6.85 -8.86 20.45
C GLU A 39 -6.79 -9.05 18.93
N LYS A 40 -7.66 -9.90 18.37
CA LYS A 40 -7.60 -10.29 16.95
C LYS A 40 -8.46 -9.36 16.08
N PRO A 41 -7.88 -8.66 15.10
CA PRO A 41 -8.63 -7.80 14.20
C PRO A 41 -9.67 -8.56 13.38
N LEU A 42 -10.79 -7.91 13.05
CA LEU A 42 -11.86 -8.47 12.23
C LEU A 42 -11.35 -8.90 10.84
N ALA A 43 -10.42 -8.14 10.26
CA ALA A 43 -9.95 -8.35 8.90
C ALA A 43 -9.06 -9.60 8.73
N VAL A 44 -8.57 -10.21 9.82
CA VAL A 44 -7.71 -11.41 9.79
C VAL A 44 -8.49 -12.71 10.09
N ARG A 45 -9.82 -12.62 10.20
CA ARG A 45 -10.72 -13.77 10.35
C ARG A 45 -10.90 -14.45 8.99
N GLU A 46 -10.24 -15.59 8.79
CA GLU A 46 -10.19 -16.34 7.51
C GLU A 46 -11.57 -16.59 6.87
N PHE A 47 -12.57 -16.94 7.67
CA PHE A 47 -13.91 -17.29 7.19
C PHE A 47 -14.93 -16.16 7.25
N SER A 48 -14.51 -14.97 7.69
CA SER A 48 -15.37 -13.78 7.82
C SER A 48 -14.75 -12.63 7.04
N PRO A 49 -14.90 -12.59 5.70
CA PRO A 49 -14.21 -11.62 4.87
C PRO A 49 -14.57 -10.19 5.25
N TYR A 50 -13.55 -9.33 5.20
CA TYR A 50 -13.62 -7.91 5.47
C TYR A 50 -13.22 -7.11 4.23
N TYR A 51 -14.07 -6.17 3.81
CA TYR A 51 -13.81 -5.27 2.68
C TYR A 51 -14.54 -3.95 2.82
N ARG A 52 -14.04 -2.94 2.08
CA ARG A 52 -14.70 -1.64 1.93
C ARG A 52 -15.67 -1.72 0.75
N LEU A 53 -16.94 -1.38 0.96
CA LEU A 53 -17.92 -1.25 -0.12
C LEU A 53 -18.04 0.22 -0.49
N GLN A 54 -17.82 0.53 -1.76
CA GLN A 54 -18.03 1.85 -2.33
C GLN A 54 -19.26 1.83 -3.24
N GLY A 55 -20.29 2.58 -2.85
CA GLY A 55 -21.57 2.61 -3.54
C GLY A 55 -22.44 1.38 -3.25
N GLY A 56 -23.40 1.13 -4.12
CA GLY A 56 -24.38 0.03 -4.00
C GLY A 56 -24.89 -0.37 -5.37
N ARG A 57 -23.97 -0.57 -6.32
CA ARG A 57 -24.29 -0.86 -7.71
C ARG A 57 -24.89 -2.26 -7.86
N GLU A 58 -25.63 -2.43 -8.95
CA GLU A 58 -26.11 -3.75 -9.35
C GLU A 58 -24.93 -4.71 -9.52
N ALA A 59 -25.11 -5.96 -9.10
CA ALA A 59 -24.05 -6.94 -9.14
C ALA A 59 -23.71 -7.28 -10.59
N ILE A 60 -22.43 -7.14 -10.95
CA ILE A 60 -21.92 -7.62 -12.24
C ILE A 60 -21.86 -9.15 -12.14
N PRO A 61 -22.52 -9.90 -13.05
CA PRO A 61 -22.50 -11.35 -13.02
C PRO A 61 -21.06 -11.90 -13.03
N PRO A 62 -20.79 -13.00 -12.31
CA PRO A 62 -19.48 -13.63 -12.33
C PRO A 62 -19.07 -13.99 -13.77
N LEU A 63 -17.85 -13.65 -14.16
CA LEU A 63 -17.34 -13.96 -15.50
C LEU A 63 -17.05 -15.46 -15.62
N GLU A 64 -17.58 -16.08 -16.67
CA GLU A 64 -17.25 -17.46 -17.06
C GLU A 64 -15.87 -17.49 -17.74
N ALA A 65 -14.82 -17.42 -16.92
CA ALA A 65 -13.43 -17.39 -17.37
C ALA A 65 -12.68 -18.64 -16.89
N GLN A 66 -12.36 -19.56 -17.82
CA GLN A 66 -11.46 -20.69 -17.56
C GLN A 66 -10.49 -20.90 -18.75
N PRO A 67 -9.18 -20.73 -18.53
CA PRO A 67 -8.55 -20.21 -17.31
C PRO A 67 -8.90 -18.73 -17.05
N VAL A 68 -8.80 -18.29 -15.79
CA VAL A 68 -8.77 -16.85 -15.48
C VAL A 68 -7.43 -16.29 -15.94
N ASN A 69 -7.42 -15.29 -16.83
CA ASN A 69 -6.19 -14.71 -17.35
C ASN A 69 -5.81 -13.44 -16.59
N ALA A 70 -4.59 -13.39 -16.07
CA ALA A 70 -4.04 -12.23 -15.36
C ALA A 70 -2.92 -11.56 -16.15
N LEU A 71 -2.90 -10.23 -16.18
CA LEU A 71 -1.78 -9.45 -16.68
C LEU A 71 -1.00 -8.89 -15.48
N PHE A 72 0.26 -9.27 -15.34
CA PHE A 72 1.18 -8.63 -14.39
C PHE A 72 1.96 -7.55 -15.13
N VAL A 73 2.09 -6.37 -14.53
CA VAL A 73 2.84 -5.24 -15.08
C VAL A 73 3.85 -4.81 -14.03
N ILE A 74 5.15 -4.80 -14.38
CA ILE A 74 6.23 -4.36 -13.49
C ILE A 74 6.89 -3.13 -14.10
N ALA A 75 6.62 -1.95 -13.53
CA ALA A 75 7.22 -0.70 -13.95
C ALA A 75 8.46 -0.39 -13.12
N ASN A 76 9.61 -0.27 -13.77
CA ASN A 76 10.89 0.02 -13.13
C ASN A 76 11.71 0.98 -14.00
N PRO A 77 11.36 2.28 -14.01
CA PRO A 77 12.03 3.26 -14.86
C PRO A 77 13.54 3.34 -14.60
N ALA A 78 14.31 3.49 -15.67
CA ALA A 78 15.77 3.43 -15.62
C ALA A 78 16.41 4.62 -14.90
N ASN A 79 15.78 5.80 -14.98
CA ASN A 79 16.30 7.06 -14.45
C ASN A 79 15.66 7.46 -13.10
N LEU A 80 15.07 6.52 -12.34
CA LEU A 80 14.51 6.83 -11.01
C LEU A 80 15.52 7.53 -10.09
N SER A 81 16.80 7.13 -10.14
CA SER A 81 17.88 7.75 -9.36
C SER A 81 18.20 9.20 -9.74
N GLU A 82 17.78 9.64 -10.93
CA GLU A 82 17.95 11.00 -11.43
C GLU A 82 16.76 11.91 -11.05
N GLY A 83 15.71 11.33 -10.47
CA GLY A 83 14.55 12.05 -9.97
C GLY A 83 14.91 13.11 -8.95
N ARG A 84 14.11 14.17 -8.88
CA ARG A 84 14.26 15.27 -7.90
C ARG A 84 13.08 15.28 -6.92
N GLY A 85 13.27 15.97 -5.80
CA GLY A 85 12.22 16.13 -4.79
C GLY A 85 11.77 14.77 -4.22
N PRO A 86 10.47 14.51 -4.08
CA PRO A 86 9.97 13.23 -3.60
C PRO A 86 10.41 12.00 -4.43
N ILE A 87 10.63 12.16 -5.74
CA ILE A 87 11.01 11.07 -6.65
C ILE A 87 12.40 10.51 -6.31
N SER A 88 13.32 11.34 -5.80
CA SER A 88 14.69 10.91 -5.46
C SER A 88 14.74 9.87 -4.34
N LYS A 89 13.64 9.71 -3.58
CA LYS A 89 13.51 8.70 -2.53
C LYS A 89 13.08 7.33 -3.07
N LEU A 90 12.56 7.27 -4.29
CA LEU A 90 12.13 6.02 -4.91
C LEU A 90 13.35 5.16 -5.27
N GLN A 91 13.31 3.89 -4.89
CA GLN A 91 14.37 2.94 -5.17
C GLN A 91 13.96 2.04 -6.34
N PRO A 92 14.90 1.62 -7.20
CA PRO A 92 14.61 0.62 -8.23
C PRO A 92 13.99 -0.65 -7.62
N LEU A 93 13.00 -1.21 -8.32
CA LEU A 93 12.38 -2.47 -7.93
C LEU A 93 13.33 -3.63 -8.18
N LEU A 94 13.23 -4.67 -7.36
CA LEU A 94 13.97 -5.93 -7.55
C LEU A 94 13.22 -6.82 -8.56
N VAL A 95 13.23 -6.42 -9.84
CA VAL A 95 12.40 -7.02 -10.91
C VAL A 95 12.53 -8.54 -10.98
N ASP A 96 13.74 -9.09 -10.90
CA ASP A 96 13.94 -10.55 -10.93
C ASP A 96 13.25 -11.26 -9.75
N LYS A 97 13.24 -10.65 -8.57
CA LYS A 97 12.53 -11.20 -7.40
C LYS A 97 11.02 -11.14 -7.59
N GLU A 98 10.49 -10.05 -8.15
CA GLU A 98 9.08 -9.93 -8.47
C GLU A 98 8.64 -10.98 -9.50
N LEU A 99 9.44 -11.17 -10.56
CA LEU A 99 9.23 -12.22 -11.56
C LEU A 99 9.24 -13.63 -10.93
N ASP A 100 10.18 -13.89 -10.01
CA ASP A 100 10.25 -15.15 -9.29
C ASP A 100 9.03 -15.37 -8.38
N VAL A 101 8.56 -14.34 -7.70
CA VAL A 101 7.34 -14.38 -6.88
C VAL A 101 6.13 -14.74 -7.75
N ILE A 102 5.96 -14.05 -8.88
CA ILE A 102 4.88 -14.30 -9.83
C ILE A 102 4.96 -15.73 -10.38
N ARG A 103 6.14 -16.15 -10.88
CA ARG A 103 6.34 -17.48 -11.47
C ARG A 103 5.99 -18.59 -10.48
N ARG A 104 6.47 -18.49 -9.24
CA ARG A 104 6.20 -19.50 -8.19
C ARG A 104 4.72 -19.54 -7.80
N ALA A 105 4.08 -18.38 -7.66
CA ALA A 105 2.66 -18.30 -7.32
C ALA A 105 1.76 -18.87 -8.43
N MET A 106 2.08 -18.57 -9.68
CA MET A 106 1.23 -18.91 -10.81
C MET A 106 1.48 -20.32 -11.35
N ALA A 107 2.68 -20.89 -11.23
CA ALA A 107 3.03 -22.23 -11.74
C ALA A 107 2.00 -23.34 -11.39
N PRO A 108 1.62 -23.57 -10.12
CA PRO A 108 0.64 -24.62 -9.80
C PRO A 108 -0.77 -24.32 -10.33
N LEU A 109 -1.10 -23.04 -10.58
CA LEU A 109 -2.41 -22.63 -11.11
C LEU A 109 -2.47 -22.81 -12.63
N VAL A 110 -1.35 -22.61 -13.30
CA VAL A 110 -1.18 -22.84 -14.75
C VAL A 110 -1.16 -24.33 -15.05
N GLU A 111 -0.41 -25.13 -14.28
CA GLU A 111 -0.35 -26.59 -14.44
C GLU A 111 -1.76 -27.23 -14.35
N LYS A 112 -2.61 -26.70 -13.46
CA LYS A 112 -4.00 -27.14 -13.30
C LYS A 112 -4.98 -26.53 -14.32
N GLY A 113 -4.52 -25.64 -15.19
CA GLY A 113 -5.36 -24.92 -16.15
C GLY A 113 -6.39 -23.98 -15.50
N TRP A 114 -6.20 -23.60 -14.24
CA TRP A 114 -7.13 -22.72 -13.52
C TRP A 114 -6.89 -21.25 -13.85
N MET A 115 -5.62 -20.89 -14.06
CA MET A 115 -5.22 -19.56 -14.46
C MET A 115 -4.23 -19.61 -15.61
N SER A 116 -4.18 -18.54 -16.37
CA SER A 116 -3.06 -18.19 -17.24
C SER A 116 -2.60 -16.80 -16.89
N TYR A 117 -1.38 -16.44 -17.28
CA TYR A 117 -0.89 -15.10 -17.05
C TYR A 117 0.09 -14.66 -18.12
N GLU A 118 0.20 -13.35 -18.24
CA GLU A 118 1.21 -12.64 -19.02
C GLU A 118 1.94 -11.67 -18.09
N VAL A 119 3.19 -11.38 -18.40
CA VAL A 119 3.96 -10.36 -17.68
C VAL A 119 4.45 -9.35 -18.70
N MET A 120 4.17 -8.08 -18.46
CA MET A 120 4.81 -6.96 -19.12
C MET A 120 5.81 -6.33 -18.16
N HIS A 121 7.05 -6.13 -18.60
CA HIS A 121 8.06 -5.42 -17.83
C HIS A 121 9.12 -4.78 -18.73
N SER A 122 9.72 -3.70 -18.24
CA SER A 122 10.58 -2.85 -19.05
C SER A 122 11.82 -3.53 -19.65
N ALA A 123 12.36 -4.54 -18.96
CA ALA A 123 13.51 -5.29 -19.47
C ALA A 123 13.20 -6.26 -20.62
N ALA A 124 11.93 -6.60 -20.89
CA ALA A 124 11.57 -7.58 -21.93
C ALA A 124 10.74 -6.99 -23.08
N ASP A 125 9.87 -6.03 -22.81
CA ASP A 125 8.96 -5.49 -23.83
C ASP A 125 9.57 -4.27 -24.49
N GLU A 126 9.61 -4.21 -25.84
CA GLU A 126 10.14 -3.07 -26.60
C GLU A 126 9.38 -1.76 -26.37
N ARG A 127 8.07 -1.85 -26.10
CA ARG A 127 7.20 -0.74 -25.71
C ARG A 127 6.56 -1.02 -24.37
N PHE A 128 6.81 -0.14 -23.41
CA PHE A 128 6.30 -0.24 -22.06
C PHE A 128 5.90 1.16 -21.59
N ASP A 129 4.68 1.56 -21.95
CA ASP A 129 4.03 2.82 -21.57
C ASP A 129 2.55 2.54 -21.20
N LEU A 130 1.83 3.54 -20.66
CA LEU A 130 0.42 3.39 -20.30
C LEU A 130 -0.44 2.94 -21.50
N ASP A 131 -0.13 3.46 -22.69
CA ASP A 131 -0.85 3.11 -23.91
C ASP A 131 -0.64 1.64 -24.30
N ALA A 132 0.55 1.08 -24.12
CA ALA A 132 0.80 -0.34 -24.36
C ALA A 132 0.01 -1.23 -23.40
N ILE A 133 -0.10 -0.83 -22.12
CA ILE A 133 -0.94 -1.53 -21.13
C ILE A 133 -2.40 -1.47 -21.56
N LYS A 134 -2.89 -0.29 -21.95
CA LYS A 134 -4.25 -0.08 -22.46
C LYS A 134 -4.54 -0.95 -23.69
N GLU A 135 -3.66 -0.91 -24.69
CA GLU A 135 -3.77 -1.72 -25.91
C GLU A 135 -3.82 -3.21 -25.57
N ARG A 136 -3.00 -3.66 -24.61
CA ARG A 136 -3.06 -5.06 -24.17
C ARG A 136 -4.39 -5.39 -23.50
N LEU A 137 -4.91 -4.54 -22.62
CA LEU A 137 -6.19 -4.78 -21.95
C LEU A 137 -7.38 -4.85 -22.92
N GLN A 138 -7.29 -4.13 -24.05
CA GLN A 138 -8.31 -4.12 -25.10
C GLN A 138 -8.23 -5.33 -26.04
N LYS A 139 -7.02 -5.89 -26.26
CA LYS A 139 -6.83 -7.01 -27.18
C LYS A 139 -7.65 -8.24 -26.78
N SER A 140 -8.47 -8.71 -27.72
CA SER A 140 -9.40 -9.82 -27.50
C SER A 140 -8.98 -11.13 -28.18
N ARG A 141 -9.73 -12.21 -27.91
CA ARG A 141 -9.54 -13.51 -28.58
C ARG A 141 -9.73 -13.44 -30.10
N ALA A 142 -10.60 -12.58 -30.58
CA ALA A 142 -10.79 -12.36 -32.01
C ALA A 142 -9.52 -11.81 -32.68
N GLU A 143 -8.69 -11.10 -31.91
CA GLU A 143 -7.43 -10.50 -32.33
C GLU A 143 -6.21 -11.37 -31.98
N GLY A 144 -6.45 -12.64 -31.63
CA GLY A 144 -5.40 -13.62 -31.33
C GLY A 144 -4.84 -13.58 -29.92
N ALA A 145 -5.40 -12.77 -29.01
CA ALA A 145 -4.94 -12.64 -27.62
C ALA A 145 -5.99 -13.14 -26.61
N ARG A 146 -5.63 -13.54 -25.39
CA ARG A 146 -6.65 -13.84 -24.37
C ARG A 146 -7.14 -12.54 -23.74
N ASN A 147 -8.44 -12.41 -23.48
CA ASN A 147 -8.97 -11.28 -22.73
C ASN A 147 -8.30 -11.25 -21.33
N ILE A 148 -8.02 -10.05 -20.81
CA ILE A 148 -7.45 -9.89 -19.47
C ILE A 148 -8.60 -9.75 -18.47
N HIS A 149 -8.58 -10.58 -17.42
CA HIS A 149 -9.62 -10.57 -16.39
C HIS A 149 -9.14 -9.94 -15.08
N ALA A 150 -7.82 -9.95 -14.84
CA ALA A 150 -7.19 -9.32 -13.69
C ALA A 150 -5.92 -8.58 -14.11
N LEU A 151 -5.74 -7.35 -13.65
CA LEU A 151 -4.50 -6.58 -13.79
C LEU A 151 -3.79 -6.54 -12.43
N HIS A 152 -2.51 -6.89 -12.39
CA HIS A 152 -1.66 -6.73 -11.22
C HIS A 152 -0.53 -5.77 -11.56
N LEU A 153 -0.61 -4.54 -11.08
CA LEU A 153 0.42 -3.53 -11.28
C LEU A 153 1.38 -3.52 -10.09
N ILE A 154 2.67 -3.68 -10.37
CA ILE A 154 3.78 -3.48 -9.45
C ILE A 154 4.53 -2.24 -9.94
N ALA A 155 4.39 -1.14 -9.21
CA ALA A 155 4.91 0.17 -9.60
C ALA A 155 5.05 1.07 -8.38
N HIS A 156 5.83 2.13 -8.48
CA HIS A 156 5.83 3.18 -7.47
C HIS A 156 4.58 4.04 -7.57
N GLY A 157 4.14 4.56 -6.43
CA GLY A 157 3.08 5.55 -6.32
C GLY A 157 3.55 6.67 -5.42
N ILE A 158 3.22 7.90 -5.78
CA ILE A 158 3.71 9.09 -5.09
C ILE A 158 2.62 10.15 -5.05
N TYR A 159 2.68 11.02 -4.04
CA TYR A 159 1.81 12.18 -3.97
C TYR A 159 2.60 13.45 -4.22
N LEU A 160 2.21 14.24 -5.22
CA LEU A 160 2.77 15.57 -5.40
C LEU A 160 1.69 16.58 -5.04
N GLY A 161 1.83 17.19 -3.87
CA GLY A 161 0.77 18.00 -3.27
C GLY A 161 -0.42 17.12 -2.86
N ASP A 162 -1.56 17.36 -3.48
CA ASP A 162 -2.84 16.68 -3.24
C ASP A 162 -3.14 15.58 -4.28
N GLU A 163 -2.33 15.46 -5.33
CA GLU A 163 -2.55 14.54 -6.43
C GLU A 163 -1.69 13.28 -6.33
N PHE A 164 -2.34 12.13 -6.56
CA PHE A 164 -1.66 10.84 -6.64
C PHE A 164 -1.22 10.56 -8.07
N PHE A 165 0.04 10.14 -8.20
CA PHE A 165 0.63 9.70 -9.46
C PHE A 165 1.08 8.25 -9.36
N VAL A 166 0.79 7.49 -10.41
CA VAL A 166 1.45 6.21 -10.67
C VAL A 166 2.72 6.51 -11.44
N VAL A 167 3.85 6.01 -10.97
CA VAL A 167 5.13 6.16 -11.67
C VAL A 167 5.26 5.00 -12.65
N LEU A 168 4.99 5.26 -13.93
CA LEU A 168 5.22 4.33 -15.03
C LEU A 168 6.45 4.77 -15.83
N GLU A 169 6.59 4.22 -17.03
CA GLU A 169 7.66 4.55 -17.96
C GLU A 169 7.09 5.19 -19.21
N ASN A 170 7.86 6.11 -19.77
CA ASN A 170 7.64 6.58 -21.14
C ASN A 170 8.36 5.65 -22.14
N ARG A 171 8.26 5.98 -23.43
CA ARG A 171 8.93 5.20 -24.51
C ARG A 171 10.46 5.22 -24.44
N ALA A 172 11.05 6.16 -23.71
CA ALA A 172 12.49 6.23 -23.46
C ALA A 172 12.94 5.44 -22.21
N ARG A 173 12.01 4.73 -21.52
CA ARG A 173 12.24 4.02 -20.24
C ARG A 173 12.53 4.93 -19.05
N GLU A 174 12.21 6.20 -19.21
CA GLU A 174 12.33 7.17 -18.14
C GLU A 174 11.02 7.21 -17.34
N PHE A 175 11.09 7.64 -16.08
CA PHE A 175 9.91 7.73 -15.26
C PHE A 175 8.91 8.73 -15.87
N GLU A 176 7.65 8.35 -15.87
CA GLU A 176 6.53 9.19 -16.27
C GLU A 176 5.50 9.20 -15.14
N LEU A 177 5.10 10.40 -14.72
CA LEU A 177 4.09 10.59 -13.70
C LEU A 177 2.72 10.55 -14.34
N ILE A 178 2.01 9.44 -14.14
CA ILE A 178 0.67 9.25 -14.67
C ILE A 178 -0.34 9.67 -13.60
N SER A 179 -1.16 10.68 -13.91
CA SER A 179 -2.22 11.12 -13.00
C SER A 179 -3.17 9.97 -12.66
N ALA A 180 -3.79 10.01 -11.49
CA ALA A 180 -4.79 9.02 -11.12
C ALA A 180 -5.94 8.93 -12.14
N GLN A 181 -6.30 10.04 -12.79
CA GLN A 181 -7.36 10.07 -13.81
C GLN A 181 -6.92 9.43 -15.12
N ASP A 182 -5.71 9.73 -15.61
CA ASP A 182 -5.18 9.15 -16.84
C ASP A 182 -4.97 7.64 -16.68
N PHE A 183 -4.48 7.21 -15.51
CA PHE A 183 -4.35 5.79 -15.21
C PHE A 183 -5.72 5.08 -15.26
N VAL A 184 -6.76 5.64 -14.61
CA VAL A 184 -8.13 5.11 -14.66
C VAL A 184 -8.61 5.00 -16.10
N ASN A 185 -8.43 6.05 -16.91
CA ASN A 185 -8.83 6.05 -18.32
C ASN A 185 -8.07 5.01 -19.15
N GLY A 186 -6.79 4.77 -18.83
CA GLY A 186 -5.95 3.78 -19.50
C GLY A 186 -6.40 2.34 -19.23
N VAL A 187 -6.73 2.01 -17.97
CA VAL A 187 -6.93 0.61 -17.55
C VAL A 187 -8.39 0.15 -17.50
N THR A 188 -9.36 1.05 -17.61
CA THR A 188 -10.80 0.70 -17.52
C THR A 188 -11.48 0.49 -18.88
N SER A 189 -10.68 0.23 -19.91
CA SER A 189 -11.13 0.12 -21.30
C SER A 189 -11.62 -1.27 -21.71
N SER A 190 -11.69 -2.23 -20.78
CA SER A 190 -12.07 -3.62 -21.03
C SER A 190 -13.25 -4.05 -20.17
N GLU A 191 -14.31 -4.55 -20.81
CA GLU A 191 -15.52 -5.03 -20.12
C GLU A 191 -15.31 -6.36 -19.38
N ASP A 192 -14.24 -7.11 -19.68
CA ASP A 192 -13.93 -8.37 -19.02
C ASP A 192 -12.99 -8.22 -17.82
N LEU A 193 -12.43 -7.03 -17.61
CA LEU A 193 -11.59 -6.75 -16.45
C LEU A 193 -12.46 -6.75 -15.18
N ARG A 194 -12.20 -7.70 -14.28
CA ARG A 194 -12.96 -7.89 -13.02
C ARG A 194 -12.19 -7.43 -11.79
N LEU A 195 -10.86 -7.43 -11.87
CA LEU A 195 -9.99 -7.18 -10.74
C LEU A 195 -8.78 -6.32 -11.13
N ILE A 196 -8.46 -5.33 -10.30
CA ILE A 196 -7.16 -4.66 -10.34
C ILE A 196 -6.48 -4.83 -8.97
N VAL A 197 -5.23 -5.28 -8.98
CA VAL A 197 -4.36 -5.33 -7.81
C VAL A 197 -3.26 -4.30 -8.01
N LEU A 198 -3.28 -3.25 -7.21
CA LEU A 198 -2.27 -2.19 -7.18
C LEU A 198 -1.26 -2.52 -6.08
N ALA A 199 -0.18 -3.22 -6.42
CA ALA A 199 1.02 -3.30 -5.58
C ALA A 199 1.83 -2.00 -5.74
N THR A 200 1.15 -0.89 -5.40
CA THR A 200 1.62 0.48 -5.58
C THR A 200 1.47 1.20 -4.26
N CYS A 201 2.56 1.77 -3.75
CA CYS A 201 2.58 2.49 -2.48
C CYS A 201 1.48 3.54 -2.40
N LEU A 202 0.81 3.62 -1.24
CA LEU A 202 -0.22 4.62 -0.94
C LEU A 202 -1.43 4.64 -1.88
N SER A 203 -1.59 3.65 -2.76
CA SER A 203 -2.72 3.58 -3.71
C SER A 203 -4.11 3.46 -3.06
N ALA A 204 -4.16 3.07 -1.78
CA ALA A 204 -5.38 3.05 -0.96
C ALA A 204 -5.55 4.31 -0.09
N ALA A 205 -4.53 5.18 0.01
CA ALA A 205 -4.55 6.37 0.86
C ALA A 205 -5.40 7.49 0.26
N THR A 206 -5.86 8.40 1.12
CA THR A 206 -6.66 9.58 0.75
C THR A 206 -6.16 10.79 1.51
N GLY A 207 -6.21 11.96 0.88
CA GLY A 207 -6.12 13.25 1.56
C GLY A 207 -4.89 13.42 2.47
N PRO A 208 -5.04 13.92 3.72
CA PRO A 208 -3.93 14.45 4.52
C PRO A 208 -2.89 13.42 4.93
N GLU A 209 -3.22 12.12 4.89
CA GLU A 209 -2.29 11.04 5.25
C GLU A 209 -1.24 10.80 4.16
N ALA A 210 -1.63 10.99 2.90
CA ALA A 210 -0.72 11.04 1.76
C ALA A 210 0.17 12.29 1.82
N ALA A 211 -0.42 13.43 2.15
CA ALA A 211 0.29 14.70 2.33
C ALA A 211 1.26 14.63 3.53
N ALA A 212 0.87 13.98 4.64
CA ALA A 212 1.70 13.79 5.84
C ALA A 212 2.86 12.80 5.64
N ALA A 213 2.73 11.82 4.73
CA ALA A 213 3.84 10.94 4.35
C ALA A 213 4.95 11.70 3.60
N GLU A 214 4.64 12.87 3.02
CA GLU A 214 5.56 13.68 2.21
C GLU A 214 5.81 15.10 2.74
N GLY A 215 5.18 15.50 3.85
CA GLY A 215 5.31 16.84 4.43
C GLY A 215 4.54 17.94 3.70
N ALA A 216 3.57 17.58 2.85
CA ALA A 216 2.66 18.53 2.20
C ALA A 216 1.45 18.85 3.12
N PHE A 217 1.01 20.10 3.10
CA PHE A 217 -0.22 20.53 3.75
C PHE A 217 -1.34 20.58 2.72
N LEU A 218 -2.51 20.04 3.04
CA LEU A 218 -3.70 20.18 2.20
C LEU A 218 -4.39 21.52 2.45
N GLU A 219 -4.92 22.12 1.38
CA GLU A 219 -5.98 23.13 1.52
C GLU A 219 -7.23 22.47 2.09
N THR A 220 -7.81 23.08 3.12
CA THR A 220 -8.96 22.53 3.84
C THR A 220 -10.21 22.56 2.96
N GLY A 221 -10.87 21.40 2.80
CA GLY A 221 -12.22 21.30 2.23
C GLY A 221 -12.39 20.43 0.98
N GLN A 222 -11.31 19.93 0.36
CA GLN A 222 -11.40 18.98 -0.75
C GLN A 222 -11.19 17.54 -0.26
N VAL A 223 -12.14 16.65 -0.54
CA VAL A 223 -12.01 15.23 -0.21
C VAL A 223 -11.49 14.46 -1.44
N TYR A 224 -10.21 14.14 -1.43
CA TYR A 224 -9.56 13.44 -2.53
C TYR A 224 -9.74 11.93 -2.39
N ARG A 225 -10.28 11.32 -3.44
CA ARG A 225 -10.47 9.88 -3.55
C ARG A 225 -9.17 9.19 -3.95
N SER A 226 -8.89 8.06 -3.27
CA SER A 226 -7.75 7.18 -3.58
C SER A 226 -7.83 6.65 -5.01
N LEU A 227 -6.70 6.27 -5.61
CA LEU A 227 -6.70 5.66 -6.94
C LEU A 227 -7.65 4.45 -6.99
N ALA A 228 -7.62 3.63 -5.95
CA ALA A 228 -8.50 2.48 -5.81
C ALA A 228 -9.99 2.86 -5.82
N SER A 229 -10.35 3.94 -5.13
CA SER A 229 -11.73 4.46 -5.13
C SER A 229 -12.15 5.00 -6.49
N ARG A 230 -11.24 5.63 -7.23
CA ARG A 230 -11.51 6.13 -8.59
C ARG A 230 -11.74 4.97 -9.56
N LEU A 231 -10.94 3.91 -9.48
CA LEU A 231 -11.11 2.69 -10.29
C LEU A 231 -12.44 1.97 -10.01
N VAL A 232 -12.81 1.80 -8.74
CA VAL A 232 -14.15 1.27 -8.39
C VAL A 232 -15.24 2.22 -8.88
N GLY A 233 -15.05 3.53 -8.74
CA GLY A 233 -15.90 4.57 -9.32
C GLY A 233 -16.10 4.41 -10.83
N ALA A 234 -15.05 4.00 -11.55
CA ALA A 234 -15.03 3.73 -12.98
C ALA A 234 -15.44 2.29 -13.37
N ASN A 235 -16.26 1.62 -12.54
CA ASN A 235 -16.87 0.31 -12.80
C ASN A 235 -15.92 -0.90 -12.72
N VAL A 236 -14.72 -0.76 -12.17
CA VAL A 236 -13.91 -1.94 -11.82
C VAL A 236 -14.58 -2.66 -10.65
N PRO A 237 -14.96 -3.95 -10.77
CA PRO A 237 -15.77 -4.61 -9.75
C PRO A 237 -15.08 -4.72 -8.38
N ALA A 238 -13.77 -4.98 -8.38
CA ALA A 238 -12.96 -5.06 -7.18
C ALA A 238 -11.55 -4.52 -7.43
N VAL A 239 -11.03 -3.79 -6.45
CA VAL A 239 -9.66 -3.27 -6.44
C VAL A 239 -9.00 -3.63 -5.13
N ILE A 240 -7.79 -4.18 -5.20
CA ILE A 240 -6.90 -4.30 -4.05
C ILE A 240 -5.83 -3.23 -4.17
N ALA A 241 -5.60 -2.47 -3.10
CA ALA A 241 -4.64 -1.38 -3.09
C ALA A 241 -3.87 -1.35 -1.76
N MET A 242 -2.74 -0.66 -1.73
CA MET A 242 -1.83 -0.67 -0.59
C MET A 242 -1.94 0.62 0.22
N GLN A 243 -2.03 0.49 1.54
CA GLN A 243 -1.96 1.64 2.47
C GLN A 243 -0.54 2.18 2.65
N LYS A 244 0.48 1.34 2.42
CA LYS A 244 1.91 1.62 2.57
C LYS A 244 2.71 0.72 1.63
N ASN A 245 4.03 0.86 1.61
CA ASN A 245 4.90 -0.09 0.91
C ASN A 245 4.76 -1.50 1.49
N ILE A 246 4.51 -2.49 0.65
CA ILE A 246 4.45 -3.90 1.05
C ILE A 246 5.85 -4.53 0.90
N PRO A 247 6.44 -5.09 1.96
CA PRO A 247 7.71 -5.81 1.86
C PRO A 247 7.63 -7.01 0.89
N ILE A 248 8.74 -7.32 0.22
CA ILE A 248 8.78 -8.39 -0.81
C ILE A 248 8.38 -9.77 -0.27
N ASP A 249 8.70 -10.08 0.99
CA ASP A 249 8.32 -11.33 1.64
C ASP A 249 6.80 -11.39 1.89
N ALA A 250 6.20 -10.28 2.32
CA ALA A 250 4.75 -10.14 2.42
C ALA A 250 4.08 -10.18 1.03
N ALA A 251 4.67 -9.55 0.00
CA ALA A 251 4.18 -9.58 -1.37
C ALA A 251 4.18 -11.01 -1.95
N GLN A 252 5.16 -11.84 -1.57
CA GLN A 252 5.18 -13.24 -1.92
C GLN A 252 4.01 -14.01 -1.30
N VAL A 253 3.84 -13.90 0.03
CA VAL A 253 2.74 -14.57 0.73
C VAL A 253 1.41 -14.10 0.15
N PHE A 254 1.28 -12.78 -0.08
CA PHE A 254 0.11 -12.19 -0.70
C PHE A 254 -0.17 -12.82 -2.07
N THR A 255 0.78 -12.79 -3.00
CA THR A 255 0.56 -13.23 -4.39
C THR A 255 0.24 -14.72 -4.47
N GLN A 256 1.01 -15.56 -3.77
CA GLN A 256 0.76 -17.00 -3.73
C GLN A 256 -0.62 -17.29 -3.15
N ARG A 257 -0.92 -16.64 -2.03
CA ARG A 257 -2.14 -16.94 -1.31
C ARG A 257 -3.39 -16.45 -2.05
N PHE A 258 -3.36 -15.19 -2.42
CA PHE A 258 -4.48 -14.51 -3.03
C PHE A 258 -4.90 -15.17 -4.34
N TYR A 259 -3.95 -15.37 -5.26
CA TYR A 259 -4.26 -16.00 -6.56
C TYR A 259 -4.65 -17.47 -6.41
N GLY A 260 -4.05 -18.19 -5.45
CA GLY A 260 -4.46 -19.56 -5.13
C GLY A 260 -5.93 -19.66 -4.74
N ASP A 261 -6.39 -18.85 -3.79
CA ASP A 261 -7.80 -18.86 -3.36
C ASP A 261 -8.75 -18.24 -4.39
N LEU A 262 -8.30 -17.23 -5.15
CA LEU A 262 -9.09 -16.64 -6.22
C LEU A 262 -9.35 -17.65 -7.35
N ALA A 263 -8.32 -18.35 -7.81
CA ALA A 263 -8.44 -19.40 -8.82
C ALA A 263 -9.36 -20.55 -8.37
N ARG A 264 -9.32 -20.86 -7.07
CA ARG A 264 -10.05 -21.94 -6.44
C ARG A 264 -11.54 -21.64 -6.27
N SER A 265 -11.85 -20.44 -5.80
CA SER A 265 -13.22 -20.07 -5.38
C SER A 265 -13.92 -19.12 -6.36
N GLY A 266 -13.17 -18.39 -7.18
CA GLY A 266 -13.65 -17.27 -7.99
C GLY A 266 -14.08 -16.07 -7.16
N ARG A 267 -13.76 -16.05 -5.86
CA ARG A 267 -14.24 -15.07 -4.88
C ARG A 267 -13.11 -14.22 -4.33
N VAL A 268 -13.13 -12.92 -4.61
CA VAL A 268 -12.08 -11.98 -4.19
C VAL A 268 -12.12 -11.70 -2.68
N ASP A 269 -13.33 -11.62 -2.11
CA ASP A 269 -13.56 -11.38 -0.68
C ASP A 269 -12.93 -12.49 0.19
N MET A 270 -13.19 -13.75 -0.17
CA MET A 270 -12.61 -14.92 0.51
C MET A 270 -11.11 -15.05 0.27
N ALA A 271 -10.63 -14.78 -0.95
CA ALA A 271 -9.19 -14.79 -1.24
C ALA A 271 -8.44 -13.76 -0.40
N MET A 272 -9.00 -12.57 -0.24
CA MET A 272 -8.42 -11.52 0.59
C MET A 272 -8.41 -11.91 2.08
N ALA A 273 -9.51 -12.48 2.60
CA ALA A 273 -9.62 -12.89 3.99
C ALA A 273 -8.57 -13.95 4.36
N ALA A 274 -8.42 -14.96 3.52
CA ALA A 274 -7.41 -16.00 3.72
C ALA A 274 -5.98 -15.46 3.57
N THR A 275 -5.77 -14.50 2.67
CA THR A 275 -4.48 -13.81 2.52
C THR A 275 -4.08 -13.03 3.75
N ARG A 276 -4.99 -12.20 4.31
CA ARG A 276 -4.71 -11.48 5.56
C ARG A 276 -4.50 -12.44 6.73
N HIS A 277 -5.25 -13.53 6.79
CA HIS A 277 -5.08 -14.54 7.81
C HIS A 277 -3.69 -15.17 7.79
N ASP A 278 -3.19 -15.56 6.61
CA ASP A 278 -1.87 -16.16 6.46
C ASP A 278 -0.76 -15.12 6.75
N LEU A 279 -0.90 -13.86 6.30
CA LEU A 279 0.03 -12.77 6.63
C LEU A 279 0.09 -12.51 8.15
N TYR A 280 -1.07 -12.42 8.80
CA TYR A 280 -1.16 -12.22 10.25
C TYR A 280 -0.55 -13.39 11.02
N THR A 281 -0.85 -14.63 10.62
CA THR A 281 -0.32 -15.82 11.31
C THR A 281 1.19 -15.95 11.13
N ALA A 282 1.74 -15.51 10.00
CA ALA A 282 3.17 -15.51 9.76
C ALA A 282 3.92 -14.50 10.64
N GLN A 283 3.34 -13.30 10.86
CA GLN A 283 3.92 -12.23 11.67
C GLN A 283 2.81 -11.41 12.37
N PRO A 284 2.27 -11.85 13.51
CA PRO A 284 1.14 -11.17 14.17
C PRO A 284 1.43 -9.73 14.58
N ASP A 285 2.66 -9.46 15.01
CA ASP A 285 3.13 -8.14 15.45
C ASP A 285 3.46 -7.19 14.29
N SER A 286 3.44 -7.69 13.05
CA SER A 286 3.72 -6.90 11.85
C SER A 286 2.47 -6.18 11.38
N TRP A 287 2.58 -4.95 10.87
CA TRP A 287 1.46 -4.27 10.21
C TRP A 287 1.19 -4.74 8.78
N THR A 288 2.02 -5.62 8.23
CA THR A 288 2.00 -6.01 6.82
C THR A 288 0.68 -6.64 6.38
N TRP A 289 -0.02 -7.37 7.25
CA TRP A 289 -1.33 -7.97 6.95
C TRP A 289 -2.44 -6.93 6.71
N GLY A 290 -2.30 -5.74 7.29
CA GLY A 290 -3.26 -4.64 7.16
C GLY A 290 -2.99 -3.72 5.96
N ILE A 291 -1.82 -3.84 5.32
CA ILE A 291 -1.42 -3.01 4.18
C ILE A 291 -2.37 -3.19 2.97
N PRO A 292 -2.66 -4.42 2.49
CA PRO A 292 -3.55 -4.59 1.35
C PRO A 292 -5.02 -4.38 1.76
N VAL A 293 -5.71 -3.49 1.04
CA VAL A 293 -7.11 -3.10 1.24
C VAL A 293 -7.92 -3.54 0.04
N LEU A 294 -8.97 -4.33 0.29
CA LEU A 294 -9.96 -4.68 -0.72
C LEU A 294 -11.11 -3.68 -0.71
N ILE A 295 -11.32 -3.02 -1.84
CA ILE A 295 -12.46 -2.15 -2.13
C ILE A 295 -13.30 -2.80 -3.23
N MET A 296 -14.61 -2.90 -3.03
CA MET A 296 -15.54 -3.46 -4.02
C MET A 296 -16.66 -2.47 -4.34
N GLY A 297 -17.08 -2.46 -5.61
CA GLY A 297 -18.25 -1.69 -6.07
C GLY A 297 -19.58 -2.42 -5.88
N GLN A 298 -19.53 -3.71 -5.52
CA GLN A 298 -20.68 -4.60 -5.36
C GLN A 298 -20.57 -5.45 -4.08
N GLN A 299 -21.71 -5.94 -3.59
CA GLN A 299 -21.77 -6.70 -2.34
C GLN A 299 -21.27 -8.14 -2.49
N ASP A 300 -21.50 -8.78 -3.64
CA ASP A 300 -21.02 -10.15 -3.88
C ASP A 300 -19.60 -10.13 -4.45
N GLY A 301 -18.63 -10.61 -3.68
CA GLY A 301 -17.25 -10.74 -4.15
C GLY A 301 -16.99 -11.87 -5.15
N LYS A 302 -18.02 -12.48 -5.76
CA LYS A 302 -17.85 -13.52 -6.78
C LYS A 302 -17.53 -12.88 -8.14
N LEU A 303 -16.25 -12.79 -8.46
CA LEU A 303 -15.79 -12.24 -9.74
C LEU A 303 -15.83 -13.27 -10.87
N PHE A 304 -15.58 -14.55 -10.55
CA PHE A 304 -15.44 -15.61 -11.54
C PHE A 304 -16.34 -16.81 -11.24
N ALA A 305 -16.89 -17.39 -12.29
CA ALA A 305 -17.57 -18.68 -12.22
C ALA A 305 -16.56 -19.82 -12.41
N VAL A 306 -16.10 -20.38 -11.29
CA VAL A 306 -15.17 -21.50 -11.29
C VAL A 306 -15.92 -22.84 -11.18
N LYS A 307 -15.53 -23.82 -12.01
CA LYS A 307 -16.08 -25.19 -11.96
C LYS A 307 -15.56 -25.87 -10.70
N ARG A 308 -16.49 -26.33 -9.87
CA ARG A 308 -16.24 -26.71 -8.46
C ARG A 308 -15.61 -28.10 -8.27
N GLN A 309 -15.60 -28.96 -9.28
CA GLN A 309 -15.40 -30.40 -9.12
C GLN A 309 -13.98 -30.83 -8.65
N GLU A 310 -12.94 -30.00 -8.73
CA GLU A 310 -11.56 -30.37 -8.32
C GLU A 310 -10.91 -29.41 -7.29
N LYS A 311 -11.61 -28.35 -6.87
CA LYS A 311 -10.99 -27.17 -6.25
C LYS A 311 -11.12 -27.11 -4.72
N ASP A 312 -11.92 -27.96 -4.07
CA ASP A 312 -12.24 -27.75 -2.64
C ASP A 312 -11.16 -28.26 -1.65
N THR A 313 -10.16 -29.04 -2.08
CA THR A 313 -9.11 -29.61 -1.18
C THR A 313 -7.69 -29.09 -1.43
N PHE A 314 -7.42 -28.45 -2.56
CA PHE A 314 -6.08 -27.97 -2.91
C PHE A 314 -5.90 -26.51 -2.53
N ARG A 315 -5.10 -26.28 -1.49
CA ARG A 315 -4.52 -25.00 -1.12
C ARG A 315 -3.03 -25.09 -1.50
N PRO A 316 -2.54 -24.31 -2.49
CA PRO A 316 -1.13 -24.36 -2.85
C PRO A 316 -0.29 -24.16 -1.58
N PRO A 317 0.70 -25.03 -1.29
CA PRO A 317 1.58 -24.79 -0.16
C PRO A 317 2.26 -23.44 -0.36
N LEU A 318 2.33 -22.63 0.69
CA LEU A 318 3.15 -21.41 0.66
C LEU A 318 4.59 -21.87 0.42
N ALA A 319 5.12 -21.59 -0.76
CA ALA A 319 6.51 -21.86 -1.04
C ALA A 319 7.32 -20.96 -0.11
N GLN A 320 8.15 -21.56 0.74
CA GLN A 320 9.07 -20.77 1.56
C GLN A 320 9.98 -19.98 0.62
N LEU A 321 10.13 -18.67 0.87
CA LEU A 321 11.32 -17.98 0.37
C LEU A 321 12.52 -18.75 0.90
N ASP A 322 13.55 -18.86 0.07
CA ASP A 322 14.88 -19.13 0.57
C ASP A 322 15.22 -17.97 1.51
N ARG A 323 15.04 -18.17 2.83
CA ARG A 323 15.26 -17.17 3.88
C ARG A 323 16.75 -16.87 4.06
N ARG A 324 17.54 -16.97 2.99
CA ARG A 324 18.91 -16.45 3.03
C ARG A 324 18.80 -14.96 3.33
N PRO A 325 19.40 -14.50 4.43
CA PRO A 325 19.45 -13.07 4.73
C PRO A 325 19.96 -12.33 3.49
N LEU A 326 19.40 -11.15 3.21
CA LEU A 326 19.91 -10.23 2.18
C LEU A 326 21.42 -9.92 2.32
N ALA A 327 22.05 -10.32 3.42
CA ALA A 327 23.48 -10.24 3.66
C ALA A 327 24.37 -11.06 2.70
N GLN A 328 23.84 -11.97 1.88
CA GLN A 328 24.68 -12.85 1.03
C GLN A 328 24.63 -12.57 -0.49
N LEU A 329 23.92 -11.53 -0.94
CA LEU A 329 23.94 -11.10 -2.35
C LEU A 329 24.34 -9.63 -2.42
N GLY A 330 25.66 -9.38 -2.43
CA GLY A 330 26.24 -8.06 -2.64
C GLY A 330 27.37 -7.75 -1.67
N SER A 331 28.56 -8.25 -1.96
CA SER A 331 29.81 -7.63 -1.49
C SER A 331 29.94 -6.24 -2.11
N ALA A 332 29.37 -5.24 -1.45
CA ALA A 332 29.67 -3.83 -1.67
C ALA A 332 29.77 -3.16 -0.29
N SER A 333 31.01 -3.08 0.21
CA SER A 333 31.45 -2.25 1.34
C SER A 333 30.59 -2.31 2.61
N THR A 334 30.87 -3.33 3.42
CA THR A 334 30.52 -3.38 4.83
C THR A 334 31.16 -2.20 5.58
N VAL A 335 30.36 -1.25 6.05
CA VAL A 335 30.75 -0.41 7.18
C VAL A 335 30.37 -1.17 8.45
N ASP A 336 31.39 -1.49 9.22
CA ASP A 336 31.36 -2.33 10.41
C ASP A 336 30.48 -1.70 11.52
N ALA A 337 29.38 -2.39 11.86
CA ALA A 337 28.41 -1.99 12.88
C ALA A 337 28.98 -2.02 14.32
N THR A 338 30.24 -2.46 14.49
CA THR A 338 30.97 -2.39 15.76
C THR A 338 31.65 -1.03 15.97
N SER A 339 31.71 -0.16 14.94
CA SER A 339 32.30 1.18 15.04
C SER A 339 31.30 2.31 15.39
N LEU A 340 29.99 2.09 15.22
CA LEU A 340 28.97 3.11 15.59
C LEU A 340 28.49 3.01 17.04
N VAL A 341 28.61 1.84 17.68
CA VAL A 341 28.24 1.67 19.09
C VAL A 341 29.30 2.25 20.03
N GLY A 342 30.59 2.19 19.65
CA GLY A 342 31.68 2.84 20.39
C GLY A 342 31.68 4.37 20.29
N ALA A 343 31.21 4.95 19.17
CA ALA A 343 31.14 6.40 18.98
C ALA A 343 29.93 7.05 19.68
N LEU A 344 28.87 6.29 19.99
CA LEU A 344 27.71 6.77 20.74
C LEU A 344 27.81 6.51 22.26
N GLN A 345 28.64 5.56 22.70
CA GLN A 345 28.90 5.32 24.13
C GLN A 345 29.88 6.33 24.77
N GLY A 346 30.62 7.10 23.97
CA GLY A 346 31.51 8.17 24.45
C GLY A 346 30.82 9.50 24.80
N LEU A 347 29.52 9.67 24.50
CA LEU A 347 28.82 10.95 24.61
C LEU A 347 27.72 11.01 25.69
N LEU A 348 27.55 9.95 26.50
CA LEU A 348 26.63 9.96 27.65
C LEU A 348 27.17 9.29 28.92
N ALA A 349 28.49 9.17 29.06
CA ALA A 349 29.12 8.87 30.34
C ALA A 349 29.35 10.17 31.15
N ASN A 350 28.27 10.76 31.66
CA ASN A 350 28.32 11.61 32.85
C ASN A 350 26.91 11.84 33.40
N ARG A 351 26.41 10.85 34.17
CA ARG A 351 25.65 10.98 35.41
C ARG A 351 25.05 9.62 35.79
N LEU A 352 25.83 8.84 36.53
CA LEU A 352 25.29 7.92 37.56
C LEU A 352 24.97 8.83 38.77
N ASP A 353 23.82 8.72 39.45
CA ASP A 353 23.53 7.67 40.44
C ASP A 353 22.01 7.51 40.69
N ALA A 354 21.50 6.27 40.68
CA ALA A 354 20.47 5.76 41.60
C ALA A 354 20.21 4.25 41.33
N PRO A 355 19.88 3.44 42.36
CA PRO A 355 19.77 1.98 42.25
C PRO A 355 18.51 1.52 41.50
N VAL A 356 18.67 0.51 40.65
CA VAL A 356 17.59 -0.15 39.89
C VAL A 356 16.73 -1.02 40.83
N SER A 357 15.45 -0.71 40.92
CA SER A 357 14.38 -1.62 41.39
C SER A 357 13.79 -2.39 40.20
N PRO A 358 13.22 -3.59 40.38
CA PRO A 358 12.83 -4.46 39.26
C PRO A 358 11.71 -3.81 38.42
N GLU A 359 11.98 -3.61 37.12
CA GLU A 359 11.05 -2.96 36.19
C GLU A 359 9.81 -3.83 35.90
N ALA A 360 8.65 -3.18 36.07
CA ALA A 360 7.38 -3.55 35.48
C ALA A 360 7.44 -3.45 33.94
N GLY A 361 6.55 -4.17 33.25
CA GLY A 361 6.47 -4.20 31.79
C GLY A 361 6.34 -2.83 31.11
N PRO A 362 6.50 -2.76 29.78
CA PRO A 362 6.57 -1.50 29.05
C PRO A 362 5.32 -0.64 29.32
N PRO A 363 5.49 0.67 29.55
CA PRO A 363 4.37 1.53 29.92
C PRO A 363 3.38 1.64 28.74
N THR A 364 2.11 1.44 29.05
CA THR A 364 1.00 1.90 28.21
C THR A 364 1.19 3.39 27.91
N GLN A 365 0.94 3.81 26.67
CA GLN A 365 0.98 5.23 26.27
C GLN A 365 0.20 6.08 27.28
N ASP A 366 0.91 6.92 28.04
CA ASP A 366 0.32 7.92 28.92
C ASP A 366 -0.26 9.05 28.07
N GLN A 367 -1.49 8.83 27.60
CA GLN A 367 -2.26 9.77 26.80
C GLN A 367 -2.41 11.12 27.52
N ALA A 368 -2.56 11.11 28.85
CA ALA A 368 -2.61 12.30 29.68
C ALA A 368 -1.24 13.01 29.81
N GLY A 369 -0.14 12.29 29.66
CA GLY A 369 1.21 12.83 29.55
C GLY A 369 1.47 13.49 28.19
N LEU A 370 0.93 12.90 27.11
CA LEU A 370 1.00 13.45 25.76
C LEU A 370 0.19 14.76 25.65
N ASP A 371 -1.03 14.78 26.18
CA ASP A 371 -1.88 15.98 26.22
C ASP A 371 -1.26 17.09 27.07
N ARG A 372 -0.62 16.75 28.19
CA ARG A 372 0.18 17.71 28.99
C ARG A 372 1.41 18.23 28.25
N THR A 373 1.98 17.46 27.34
CA THR A 373 3.15 17.86 26.55
C THR A 373 2.76 18.77 25.39
N LEU A 374 1.61 18.51 24.75
CA LEU A 374 1.06 19.35 23.68
C LEU A 374 0.47 20.66 24.19
N ALA A 375 0.01 20.71 25.44
CA ALA A 375 -0.48 21.93 26.09
C ALA A 375 0.64 22.79 26.70
N ARG A 376 1.91 22.36 26.67
CA ARG A 376 3.02 23.16 27.22
C ARG A 376 3.32 24.33 26.29
N PRO A 377 3.33 25.58 26.80
CA PRO A 377 3.77 26.72 26.02
C PRO A 377 5.22 26.49 25.59
N VAL A 378 5.47 26.56 24.28
CA VAL A 378 6.83 26.57 23.74
C VAL A 378 7.55 27.78 24.34
N ARG A 379 8.73 27.56 24.91
CA ARG A 379 9.61 28.62 25.41
C ARG A 379 10.95 28.51 24.74
N MET A 380 11.06 29.16 23.59
CA MET A 380 12.26 29.17 22.76
C MET A 380 12.81 30.59 22.67
N SER A 381 14.13 30.76 22.79
CA SER A 381 14.79 32.04 22.51
C SER A 381 15.10 32.16 21.01
N GLY A 382 15.16 33.40 20.49
CA GLY A 382 15.56 33.64 19.10
C GLY A 382 16.95 33.06 18.78
N SER A 383 17.89 33.11 19.72
CA SER A 383 19.22 32.54 19.57
C SER A 383 19.22 31.01 19.48
N ALA A 384 18.37 30.33 20.25
CA ALA A 384 18.22 28.88 20.19
C ALA A 384 17.60 28.44 18.86
N LEU A 385 16.57 29.17 18.39
CA LEU A 385 15.94 28.92 17.10
C LEU A 385 16.92 29.15 15.94
N GLN A 386 17.66 30.26 15.96
CA GLN A 386 18.66 30.58 14.93
C GLN A 386 19.74 29.49 14.83
N LYS A 387 20.24 29.01 15.98
CA LYS A 387 21.22 27.93 16.01
C LYS A 387 20.65 26.65 15.38
N HIS A 388 19.45 26.25 15.79
CA HIS A 388 18.79 25.04 15.28
C HIS A 388 18.53 25.09 13.77
N VAL A 389 18.09 26.24 13.25
CA VAL A 389 17.81 26.43 11.81
C VAL A 389 19.11 26.41 10.99
N LYS A 390 20.17 27.06 11.49
CA LYS A 390 21.49 27.01 10.84
C LYS A 390 22.05 25.58 10.75
N GLU A 391 21.82 24.77 11.77
CA GLU A 391 22.31 23.38 11.83
C GLU A 391 21.53 22.42 10.92
N ASN A 392 20.25 22.70 10.59
CA ASN A 392 19.37 21.73 9.94
C ASN A 392 18.83 22.14 8.56
N SER A 393 18.75 23.43 8.23
CA SER A 393 18.14 23.88 6.97
C SER A 393 18.95 24.90 6.18
N GLY A 394 20.07 25.41 6.73
CA GLY A 394 20.95 26.34 6.03
C GLY A 394 20.35 27.71 5.72
N ILE A 395 19.18 28.04 6.28
CA ILE A 395 18.49 29.32 6.08
C ILE A 395 19.22 30.42 6.85
N GLU A 396 19.69 31.45 6.15
CA GLU A 396 20.30 32.64 6.75
C GLU A 396 19.31 33.81 6.80
N LEU A 397 18.85 34.14 8.00
CA LEU A 397 18.04 35.33 8.29
C LEU A 397 18.71 36.18 9.38
N PRO A 398 18.42 37.51 9.43
CA PRO A 398 18.87 38.37 10.51
C PRO A 398 18.41 37.86 11.89
N SER A 399 19.25 38.03 12.91
CA SER A 399 18.98 37.54 14.27
C SER A 399 17.70 38.13 14.87
N GLU A 400 17.34 39.34 14.46
CA GLU A 400 16.12 40.05 14.87
C GLU A 400 14.86 39.33 14.36
N ILE A 401 14.93 38.73 13.16
CA ILE A 401 13.83 37.95 12.58
C ILE A 401 13.63 36.66 13.37
N PHE A 402 14.70 35.97 13.76
CA PHE A 402 14.58 34.79 14.63
C PHE A 402 14.01 35.12 16.02
N ALA A 403 14.32 36.30 16.57
CA ALA A 403 13.71 36.76 17.81
C ALA A 403 12.19 37.00 17.67
N GLN A 404 11.75 37.60 16.56
CA GLN A 404 10.33 37.79 16.27
C GLN A 404 9.60 36.46 16.05
N ILE A 405 10.22 35.53 15.32
CA ILE A 405 9.66 34.19 15.07
C ILE A 405 9.51 33.43 16.38
N ALA A 406 10.56 33.39 17.20
CA ALA A 406 10.52 32.72 18.50
C ALA A 406 9.45 33.34 19.42
N SER A 407 9.29 34.67 19.42
CA SER A 407 8.24 35.36 20.17
C SER A 407 6.84 34.95 19.70
N ALA A 408 6.59 34.87 18.40
CA ALA A 408 5.31 34.47 17.83
C ALA A 408 5.00 32.98 18.11
N LEU A 409 5.99 32.08 18.03
CA LEU A 409 5.83 30.67 18.39
C LEU A 409 5.52 30.49 19.89
N ASN A 410 6.21 31.23 20.75
CA ASN A 410 5.93 31.22 22.20
C ASN A 410 4.53 31.76 22.54
N ALA A 411 3.98 32.62 21.68
CA ALA A 411 2.61 33.11 21.76
C ALA A 411 1.57 32.19 21.09
N GLY A 412 1.98 31.00 20.61
CA GLY A 412 1.10 30.03 19.95
C GLY A 412 0.60 30.47 18.56
N LYS A 413 1.28 31.43 17.92
CA LYS A 413 0.90 31.94 16.60
C LYS A 413 1.53 31.10 15.49
N HIS A 414 0.76 30.88 14.42
CA HIS A 414 1.30 30.35 13.17
C HIS A 414 2.10 31.43 12.45
N ILE A 415 3.25 31.05 11.88
CA ILE A 415 4.17 31.97 11.19
C ILE A 415 4.33 31.47 9.77
N ILE A 416 4.07 32.35 8.81
CA ILE A 416 4.28 32.12 7.39
C ILE A 416 5.41 33.05 6.97
N LEU A 417 6.54 32.48 6.58
CA LEU A 417 7.62 33.22 5.95
C LEU A 417 7.34 33.25 4.45
N THR A 418 6.95 34.40 3.95
CA THR A 418 6.86 34.65 2.50
C THR A 418 8.18 35.28 2.09
N GLY A 419 8.92 34.58 1.23
CA GLY A 419 10.20 34.99 0.69
C GLY A 419 10.16 34.90 -0.82
#